data_AF-A0A0F9SFE6-F1
#
_entry.id   AF-A0A0F9SFE6-F1
#
_cell.length_a   1.000
_cell.length_b   1.000
_cell.length_c   1.000
_cell.angle_alpha   90.00
_cell.angle_beta   90.00
_cell.angle_gamma   90.00
#
_symmetry.space_group_name_H-M   'P 1'
#
loop_
_entity.id
_entity.type
_entity.pdbx_description
1 polymer ?
#
loop_
_entity_poly.entity_id
_entity_poly.type
_entity_poly.pdbx_seq_one_letter_code
_entity_poly.pdbx_strand_id
1 'polypeptide(L)'
;MRLLKNKRSLAIISSLLIVSATSMISLPFILNTPDRIPPIIKITNPAQGANLSGIITIDFTATDQQRVITELQILIDGEIIQTSSYHYSWNTIEEVDGQHTITCRAKDNTLWRQDEISVFINNSKDKDKTLPNVTIISPTANSTVSGTVFIDMSATDDNGISSYAIFIDDIFKTGTKSYSWDTTQVNNGIHTILCEAFDPSGNIGTDTLLITVNNSEILDISSPNVTITSPVANSTVSGSVSIIMDALDDTGISSYAIYIDTVLKSSTSTYSWDTTQENNGTHTILCIAIDPSGNNGSDKISVVVNNSEINHEPSEIFKLMTFNIKESGEDVNYPDWKTVVHEENADIIMFLETGIWDDNSNSKLNQYVNEFNTYFTDEDPYMGYCTQGISYSTDGAALMSRYPVISYNQITHVPLDNTTSYDVTHDFYDVEVNVSGTLAHIIGSHLKAMSGATNEQRREWEQEGIINYMDNLGNIPIVYLGDLNSFSPEDWNLNTLQIGLGYNPLCMMVSPYNNPATGGDFSTYSSAIHSWTDVYRTLNPADWGITNPSWDSRIDFIYVNQFFSSKIINSTTGDTAHASTGSDHFSVDVFIDLG
;
A
#
# COMPACT_ATOMS: atom_id res chain seq x y z
N MET A 1 -64.40 20.11 -76.00
CA MET A 1 -63.27 19.90 -76.93
C MET A 1 -62.97 18.41 -76.99
N ARG A 2 -63.38 17.80 -78.12
CA ARG A 2 -62.69 16.69 -78.80
C ARG A 2 -62.57 15.34 -78.03
N LEU A 3 -62.70 14.16 -78.63
CA LEU A 3 -62.78 13.67 -80.01
C LEU A 3 -63.28 12.21 -79.84
N LEU A 4 -64.37 11.83 -80.52
CA LEU A 4 -64.33 11.00 -81.72
C LEU A 4 -63.86 9.54 -81.54
N LYS A 5 -64.77 8.67 -82.01
CA LYS A 5 -64.56 7.40 -82.74
C LYS A 5 -64.14 6.21 -81.87
N ASN A 6 -64.80 5.06 -81.86
CA ASN A 6 -65.67 4.35 -82.81
C ASN A 6 -66.40 3.25 -81.98
N LYS A 7 -67.74 3.09 -81.87
CA LYS A 7 -68.75 2.57 -82.82
C LYS A 7 -68.20 1.47 -83.73
N ARG A 8 -68.79 0.29 -83.97
CA ARG A 8 -70.14 -0.30 -83.84
C ARG A 8 -69.95 -1.81 -84.21
N SER A 9 -70.62 -2.77 -83.60
CA SER A 9 -71.97 -3.27 -83.96
C SER A 9 -72.12 -3.72 -85.41
N LEU A 10 -72.62 -4.95 -85.63
CA LEU A 10 -73.52 -5.45 -86.70
C LEU A 10 -73.35 -7.00 -86.78
N ALA A 11 -74.32 -7.88 -87.02
CA ALA A 11 -75.75 -7.76 -87.35
C ALA A 11 -76.33 -9.15 -87.72
N ILE A 12 -77.66 -9.33 -87.52
CA ILE A 12 -78.65 -9.93 -88.46
C ILE A 12 -78.58 -11.49 -88.58
N ILE A 13 -79.65 -12.29 -88.44
CA ILE A 13 -80.85 -12.52 -89.29
C ILE A 13 -81.80 -13.41 -88.44
N SER A 14 -83.00 -13.05 -87.99
CA SER A 14 -84.29 -12.76 -88.66
C SER A 14 -84.90 -13.92 -89.47
N SER A 15 -86.02 -14.50 -89.01
CA SER A 15 -87.07 -15.02 -89.90
C SER A 15 -88.42 -14.98 -89.19
N LEU A 16 -89.23 -14.06 -89.67
CA LEU A 16 -90.63 -13.79 -89.34
C LEU A 16 -91.49 -14.63 -90.29
N LEU A 17 -92.61 -15.19 -89.84
CA LEU A 17 -93.79 -15.29 -90.71
C LEU A 17 -95.09 -15.29 -89.90
N ILE A 18 -95.89 -14.28 -90.22
CA ILE A 18 -97.25 -13.96 -89.79
C ILE A 18 -98.22 -14.75 -90.68
N VAL A 19 -99.33 -15.28 -90.15
CA VAL A 19 -100.70 -15.10 -90.72
C VAL A 19 -101.76 -15.28 -89.61
N SER A 20 -102.71 -14.35 -89.58
CA SER A 20 -103.99 -14.31 -88.84
C SER A 20 -105.00 -15.35 -89.40
N ALA A 21 -106.19 -15.63 -88.89
CA ALA A 21 -107.11 -14.97 -87.97
C ALA A 21 -108.17 -15.99 -87.45
N THR A 22 -108.90 -15.55 -86.41
CA THR A 22 -110.27 -15.93 -85.99
C THR A 22 -110.57 -17.29 -85.34
N SER A 23 -110.72 -17.24 -83.99
CA SER A 23 -111.85 -17.73 -83.17
C SER A 23 -112.34 -19.19 -83.33
N MET A 24 -111.90 -20.06 -82.41
CA MET A 24 -112.80 -20.83 -81.55
C MET A 24 -112.12 -21.12 -80.20
N ILE A 25 -112.87 -20.91 -79.12
CA ILE A 25 -112.46 -21.14 -77.73
C ILE A 25 -112.33 -22.65 -77.49
N SER A 26 -111.17 -23.04 -76.98
CA SER A 26 -110.94 -24.29 -76.24
C SER A 26 -109.95 -23.94 -75.13
N LEU A 27 -110.47 -23.52 -73.97
CA LEU A 27 -109.69 -23.38 -72.73
C LEU A 27 -109.07 -24.73 -72.37
N PRO A 28 -107.74 -24.86 -72.20
CA PRO A 28 -107.24 -25.74 -71.17
C PRO A 28 -107.39 -24.99 -69.84
N PHE A 29 -108.31 -25.48 -69.03
CA PHE A 29 -108.34 -25.32 -67.57
C PHE A 29 -106.92 -25.11 -67.00
N ILE A 30 -106.59 -23.90 -66.52
CA ILE A 30 -105.55 -23.76 -65.52
C ILE A 30 -106.20 -24.19 -64.21
N LEU A 31 -106.00 -25.47 -63.85
CA LEU A 31 -106.24 -25.92 -62.49
C LEU A 31 -105.38 -25.03 -61.59
N ASN A 32 -106.01 -24.16 -60.81
CA ASN A 32 -105.38 -23.54 -59.66
C ASN A 32 -105.27 -24.62 -58.57
N THR A 33 -104.41 -25.62 -58.78
CA THR A 33 -104.05 -26.57 -57.74
C THR A 33 -103.14 -25.85 -56.76
N PRO A 34 -103.41 -25.90 -55.45
CA PRO A 34 -102.46 -25.43 -54.44
C PRO A 34 -101.08 -26.04 -54.72
N ASP A 35 -100.03 -25.24 -54.62
CA ASP A 35 -98.66 -25.78 -54.69
C ASP A 35 -98.46 -26.80 -53.57
N ARG A 36 -97.87 -27.94 -53.92
CA ARG A 36 -97.61 -29.05 -52.99
C ARG A 36 -96.15 -29.49 -53.02
N ILE A 37 -95.30 -28.81 -53.78
CA ILE A 37 -93.88 -29.18 -53.91
C ILE A 37 -93.08 -28.12 -53.14
N PRO A 38 -92.43 -28.49 -52.02
CA PRO A 38 -91.60 -27.54 -51.27
C PRO A 38 -90.33 -27.16 -52.08
N PRO A 39 -89.68 -26.03 -51.75
CA PRO A 39 -88.48 -25.59 -52.45
C PRO A 39 -87.32 -26.60 -52.36
N ILE A 40 -86.40 -26.52 -53.31
CA ILE A 40 -85.13 -27.25 -53.28
C ILE A 40 -84.07 -26.31 -52.72
N ILE A 41 -83.41 -26.74 -51.63
CA ILE A 41 -82.37 -25.99 -50.93
C ILE A 41 -81.05 -26.73 -51.07
N LYS A 42 -79.97 -25.97 -51.24
CA LYS A 42 -78.60 -26.50 -51.16
C LYS A 42 -77.64 -25.47 -50.57
N ILE A 43 -76.97 -25.82 -49.47
CA ILE A 43 -75.83 -25.05 -48.94
C ILE A 43 -74.65 -25.22 -49.89
N THR A 44 -74.09 -24.10 -50.32
CA THR A 44 -72.98 -24.05 -51.28
C THR A 44 -71.65 -23.70 -50.64
N ASN A 45 -71.68 -23.05 -49.47
CA ASN A 45 -70.52 -22.75 -48.65
C ASN A 45 -70.96 -22.61 -47.18
N PRO A 46 -70.22 -23.12 -46.18
CA PRO A 46 -69.08 -24.06 -46.28
C PRO A 46 -69.48 -25.45 -46.77
N ALA A 47 -68.51 -26.32 -47.05
CA ALA A 47 -68.75 -27.72 -47.39
C ALA A 47 -69.01 -28.57 -46.14
N GLN A 48 -69.77 -29.68 -46.29
CA GLN A 48 -69.96 -30.66 -45.22
C GLN A 48 -68.62 -31.14 -44.64
N GLY A 49 -68.47 -31.04 -43.33
CA GLY A 49 -67.29 -31.46 -42.57
C GLY A 49 -66.11 -30.50 -42.63
N ALA A 50 -66.26 -29.28 -43.15
CA ALA A 50 -65.16 -28.31 -43.21
C ALA A 50 -64.64 -27.93 -41.82
N ASN A 51 -63.32 -27.79 -41.68
CA ASN A 51 -62.69 -27.16 -40.52
C ASN A 51 -62.61 -25.65 -40.78
N LEU A 52 -63.17 -24.85 -39.87
CA LEU A 52 -63.29 -23.40 -40.02
C LEU A 52 -62.59 -22.69 -38.86
N SER A 53 -61.99 -21.54 -39.17
CA SER A 53 -61.38 -20.61 -38.21
C SER A 53 -61.39 -19.21 -38.80
N GLY A 54 -61.61 -18.17 -38.00
CA GLY A 54 -61.71 -16.79 -38.49
C GLY A 54 -63.09 -16.46 -39.10
N ILE A 55 -63.11 -15.51 -40.04
CA ILE A 55 -64.36 -15.06 -40.69
C ILE A 55 -64.64 -15.92 -41.93
N ILE A 56 -65.81 -16.56 -41.97
CA ILE A 56 -66.27 -17.42 -43.07
C ILE A 56 -67.63 -16.97 -43.59
N THR A 57 -67.98 -17.28 -44.84
CA THR A 57 -69.33 -17.00 -45.37
C THR A 57 -70.18 -18.28 -45.42
N ILE A 58 -71.44 -18.16 -45.00
CA ILE A 58 -72.47 -19.18 -45.18
C ILE A 58 -73.33 -18.74 -46.36
N ASP A 59 -73.33 -19.54 -47.43
CA ASP A 59 -74.00 -19.25 -48.69
C ASP A 59 -74.86 -20.45 -49.10
N PHE A 60 -76.10 -20.20 -49.54
CA PHE A 60 -77.00 -21.26 -50.02
C PHE A 60 -77.89 -20.82 -51.18
N THR A 61 -78.48 -21.80 -51.86
CA THR A 61 -79.44 -21.60 -52.96
C THR A 61 -80.81 -22.15 -52.60
N ALA A 62 -81.87 -21.47 -53.05
CA ALA A 62 -83.24 -21.95 -52.97
C ALA A 62 -83.93 -21.77 -54.32
N THR A 63 -84.56 -22.83 -54.83
CA THR A 63 -85.33 -22.76 -56.09
C THR A 63 -86.67 -23.45 -55.93
N ASP A 64 -87.68 -22.89 -56.58
CA ASP A 64 -89.04 -23.42 -56.60
C ASP A 64 -89.56 -23.48 -58.06
N GLN A 65 -90.45 -24.43 -58.36
CA GLN A 65 -90.99 -24.64 -59.72
C GLN A 65 -91.85 -23.45 -60.19
N GLN A 66 -92.51 -22.75 -59.27
CA GLN A 66 -93.27 -21.53 -59.52
C GLN A 66 -92.43 -20.26 -59.33
N ARG A 67 -91.15 -20.42 -58.95
CA ARG A 67 -90.16 -19.35 -58.70
C ARG A 67 -90.54 -18.37 -57.57
N VAL A 68 -91.36 -18.81 -56.61
CA VAL A 68 -91.73 -17.98 -55.46
C VAL A 68 -91.07 -18.51 -54.18
N ILE A 69 -90.12 -17.76 -53.64
CA ILE A 69 -89.57 -17.96 -52.29
C ILE A 69 -90.02 -16.77 -51.45
N THR A 70 -90.74 -17.03 -50.37
CA THR A 70 -91.33 -15.99 -49.51
C THR A 70 -90.50 -15.71 -48.26
N GLU A 71 -89.79 -16.72 -47.74
CA GLU A 71 -88.99 -16.61 -46.53
C GLU A 71 -87.67 -17.38 -46.65
N LEU A 72 -86.61 -16.84 -46.05
CA LEU A 72 -85.27 -17.42 -45.98
C LEU A 72 -84.74 -17.30 -44.55
N GLN A 73 -84.10 -18.36 -44.05
CA GLN A 73 -83.44 -18.34 -42.74
C GLN A 73 -82.15 -19.15 -42.77
N ILE A 74 -81.12 -18.62 -42.10
CA ILE A 74 -79.86 -19.31 -41.78
C ILE A 74 -79.83 -19.50 -40.27
N LEU A 75 -79.59 -20.74 -39.84
CA LEU A 75 -79.47 -21.13 -38.45
C LEU A 75 -78.09 -21.73 -38.18
N ILE A 76 -77.56 -21.45 -36.99
CA ILE A 76 -76.36 -22.09 -36.45
C ILE A 76 -76.79 -22.77 -35.14
N ASP A 77 -76.54 -24.07 -35.02
CA ASP A 77 -76.96 -24.93 -33.90
C ASP A 77 -78.44 -24.81 -33.51
N GLY A 78 -79.29 -24.60 -34.51
CA GLY A 78 -80.73 -24.49 -34.35
C GLY A 78 -81.25 -23.09 -33.97
N GLU A 79 -80.37 -22.11 -33.76
CA GLU A 79 -80.76 -20.71 -33.54
C GLU A 79 -80.79 -19.93 -34.86
N ILE A 80 -81.81 -19.09 -35.07
CA ILE A 80 -81.92 -18.26 -36.28
C ILE A 80 -80.99 -17.05 -36.15
N ILE A 81 -79.94 -17.03 -36.97
CA ILE A 81 -78.93 -15.97 -36.95
C ILE A 81 -79.19 -14.92 -38.04
N GLN A 82 -79.81 -15.32 -39.16
CA GLN A 82 -80.12 -14.40 -40.26
C GLN A 82 -81.43 -14.77 -40.96
N THR A 83 -82.22 -13.77 -41.36
CA THR A 83 -83.41 -13.94 -42.21
C THR A 83 -83.30 -13.15 -43.51
N SER A 84 -84.07 -13.56 -44.52
CA SER A 84 -84.24 -12.82 -45.80
C SER A 84 -82.95 -12.59 -46.60
N SER A 85 -81.91 -13.41 -46.37
CA SER A 85 -80.64 -13.37 -47.10
C SER A 85 -80.19 -14.79 -47.47
N TYR A 86 -79.50 -14.90 -48.61
CA TYR A 86 -78.83 -16.13 -49.05
C TYR A 86 -77.38 -16.25 -48.55
N HIS A 87 -76.86 -15.20 -47.90
CA HIS A 87 -75.46 -15.06 -47.48
C HIS A 87 -75.41 -14.55 -46.04
N TYR A 88 -74.48 -15.08 -45.24
CA TYR A 88 -74.16 -14.60 -43.88
C TYR A 88 -72.66 -14.68 -43.62
N SER A 89 -72.06 -13.61 -43.08
CA SER A 89 -70.64 -13.59 -42.67
C SER A 89 -70.54 -13.99 -41.21
N TRP A 90 -70.01 -15.17 -40.93
CA TRP A 90 -69.88 -15.74 -39.60
C TRP A 90 -68.44 -15.58 -39.08
N ASN A 91 -68.27 -14.92 -37.94
CA ASN A 91 -66.97 -14.81 -37.26
C ASN A 91 -66.82 -15.93 -36.23
N THR A 92 -65.97 -16.91 -36.53
CA THR A 92 -65.82 -18.12 -35.71
C THR A 92 -64.81 -17.97 -34.56
N ILE A 93 -64.12 -16.83 -34.42
CA ILE A 93 -63.01 -16.65 -33.46
C ILE A 93 -63.44 -16.83 -32.00
N GLU A 94 -64.67 -16.47 -31.65
CA GLU A 94 -65.22 -16.58 -30.29
C GLU A 94 -66.20 -17.75 -30.14
N GLU A 95 -66.42 -18.51 -31.20
CA GLU A 95 -67.27 -19.71 -31.17
C GLU A 95 -66.55 -20.85 -30.42
N VAL A 96 -67.34 -21.72 -29.80
CA VAL A 96 -66.79 -22.87 -29.07
C VAL A 96 -66.14 -23.85 -30.05
N ASP A 97 -64.89 -24.24 -29.81
CA ASP A 97 -64.25 -25.27 -30.64
C ASP A 97 -65.05 -26.59 -30.58
N GLY A 98 -65.37 -27.17 -31.73
CA GLY A 98 -66.21 -28.35 -31.81
C GLY A 98 -67.05 -28.44 -33.07
N GLN A 99 -67.96 -29.43 -33.11
CA GLN A 99 -68.88 -29.60 -34.23
C GLN A 99 -70.06 -28.64 -34.10
N HIS A 100 -70.28 -27.82 -35.13
CA HIS A 100 -71.44 -26.95 -35.28
C HIS A 100 -72.30 -27.40 -36.45
N THR A 101 -73.60 -27.10 -36.39
CA THR A 101 -74.58 -27.43 -37.42
C THR A 101 -75.09 -26.16 -38.08
N ILE A 102 -74.98 -26.07 -39.41
CA ILE A 102 -75.52 -24.97 -40.20
C ILE A 102 -76.76 -25.47 -40.93
N THR A 103 -77.90 -24.86 -40.66
CA THR A 103 -79.17 -25.18 -41.32
C THR A 103 -79.63 -23.97 -42.13
N CYS A 104 -79.78 -24.14 -43.44
CA CYS A 104 -80.39 -23.12 -44.30
C CYS A 104 -81.78 -23.60 -44.71
N ARG A 105 -82.82 -22.78 -44.48
CA ARG A 105 -84.20 -23.13 -44.84
C ARG A 105 -84.89 -22.03 -45.62
N ALA A 106 -85.74 -22.43 -46.57
CA ALA A 106 -86.60 -21.51 -47.30
C ALA A 106 -88.04 -22.02 -47.37
N LYS A 107 -88.96 -21.07 -47.58
CA LYS A 107 -90.39 -21.31 -47.69
C LYS A 107 -90.93 -20.78 -49.02
N ASP A 108 -91.79 -21.55 -49.67
CA ASP A 108 -92.67 -21.04 -50.73
C ASP A 108 -93.91 -20.35 -50.13
N ASN A 109 -94.99 -20.19 -50.88
CA ASN A 109 -96.23 -19.59 -50.36
C ASN A 109 -96.90 -20.40 -49.23
N THR A 110 -96.49 -21.64 -49.01
CA THR A 110 -97.18 -22.64 -48.19
C THR A 110 -96.27 -23.61 -47.42
N LEU A 111 -95.11 -24.03 -47.95
CA LEU A 111 -94.29 -25.12 -47.40
C LEU A 111 -92.83 -24.73 -47.16
N TRP A 112 -92.23 -25.31 -46.13
CA TRP A 112 -90.80 -25.17 -45.80
C TRP A 112 -89.97 -26.34 -46.32
N ARG A 113 -88.72 -26.06 -46.68
CA ARG A 113 -87.65 -27.04 -46.86
C ARG A 113 -86.36 -26.53 -46.24
N GLN A 114 -85.45 -27.43 -45.88
CA GLN A 114 -84.12 -27.10 -45.39
C GLN A 114 -83.05 -27.99 -46.01
N ASP A 115 -81.82 -27.48 -46.02
CA ASP A 115 -80.59 -28.25 -46.16
C ASP A 115 -79.72 -27.99 -44.92
N GLU A 116 -78.93 -28.97 -44.52
CA GLU A 116 -78.18 -28.94 -43.26
C GLU A 116 -76.81 -29.57 -43.45
N ILE A 117 -75.79 -28.91 -42.92
CA ILE A 117 -74.42 -29.42 -42.88
C ILE A 117 -73.83 -29.32 -41.48
N SER A 118 -72.86 -30.19 -41.17
CA SER A 118 -72.02 -30.04 -39.99
C SER A 118 -70.63 -29.55 -40.38
N VAL A 119 -70.04 -28.67 -39.57
CA VAL A 119 -68.68 -28.13 -39.71
C VAL A 119 -67.97 -28.20 -38.37
N PHE A 120 -66.65 -28.08 -38.36
CA PHE A 120 -65.84 -28.07 -37.13
C PHE A 120 -65.16 -26.72 -36.96
N ILE A 121 -65.38 -26.05 -35.82
CA ILE A 121 -64.59 -24.88 -35.43
C ILE A 121 -63.33 -25.35 -34.72
N ASN A 122 -62.17 -24.84 -35.16
CA ASN A 122 -60.87 -25.18 -34.59
C ASN A 122 -59.97 -23.93 -34.51
N ASN A 123 -60.20 -23.12 -33.47
CA ASN A 123 -59.38 -21.94 -33.17
C ASN A 123 -58.19 -22.26 -32.24
N SER A 124 -58.13 -23.44 -31.64
CA SER A 124 -57.16 -23.80 -30.58
C SER A 124 -55.72 -24.11 -31.02
N LYS A 125 -55.32 -23.88 -32.27
CA LYS A 125 -53.98 -24.25 -32.75
C LYS A 125 -52.84 -23.27 -32.42
N ASP A 126 -53.11 -22.06 -31.90
CA ASP A 126 -52.09 -20.99 -31.78
C ASP A 126 -51.96 -20.33 -30.37
N LYS A 127 -52.07 -21.08 -29.26
CA LYS A 127 -51.62 -20.57 -27.94
C LYS A 127 -50.42 -21.35 -27.41
N ASP A 128 -49.26 -20.69 -27.42
CA ASP A 128 -48.06 -21.14 -26.73
C ASP A 128 -48.31 -21.32 -25.22
N LYS A 129 -47.64 -22.30 -24.63
CA LYS A 129 -47.70 -22.66 -23.21
C LYS A 129 -46.32 -22.94 -22.61
N THR A 130 -45.24 -22.78 -23.38
CA THR A 130 -43.88 -22.93 -22.86
C THR A 130 -43.59 -21.77 -21.93
N LEU A 131 -43.03 -22.04 -20.75
CA LEU A 131 -42.62 -20.97 -19.83
C LEU A 131 -41.20 -20.52 -20.19
N PRO A 132 -40.90 -19.22 -20.10
CA PRO A 132 -39.53 -18.73 -20.14
C PRO A 132 -38.63 -19.47 -19.13
N ASN A 133 -37.44 -19.90 -19.55
CA ASN A 133 -36.39 -20.35 -18.64
C ASN A 133 -35.62 -19.12 -18.14
N VAL A 134 -35.65 -18.87 -16.83
CA VAL A 134 -34.98 -17.73 -16.19
C VAL A 134 -33.82 -18.23 -15.34
N THR A 135 -32.70 -17.48 -15.34
CA THR A 135 -31.54 -17.75 -14.48
C THR A 135 -30.94 -16.45 -14.00
N ILE A 136 -30.73 -16.30 -12.69
CA ILE A 136 -29.93 -15.24 -12.10
C ILE A 136 -28.45 -15.57 -12.28
N ILE A 137 -27.73 -14.74 -13.02
CA ILE A 137 -26.30 -14.89 -13.30
C ILE A 137 -25.46 -14.33 -12.16
N SER A 138 -25.88 -13.18 -11.63
CA SER A 138 -25.22 -12.47 -10.53
C SER A 138 -26.30 -11.78 -9.68
N PRO A 139 -26.13 -11.71 -8.35
CA PRO A 139 -25.09 -12.35 -7.54
C PRO A 139 -25.24 -13.89 -7.47
N THR A 140 -24.25 -14.60 -6.91
CA THR A 140 -24.33 -16.06 -6.72
C THR A 140 -25.14 -16.42 -5.48
N ALA A 141 -25.76 -17.61 -5.51
CA ALA A 141 -26.63 -18.08 -4.42
C ALA A 141 -25.95 -18.09 -3.06
N ASN A 142 -26.65 -17.56 -2.05
CA ASN A 142 -26.19 -17.48 -0.65
C ASN A 142 -24.92 -16.64 -0.44
N SER A 143 -24.52 -15.82 -1.41
CA SER A 143 -23.39 -14.92 -1.22
C SER A 143 -23.71 -13.85 -0.16
N THR A 144 -22.65 -13.42 0.54
CA THR A 144 -22.68 -12.22 1.38
C THR A 144 -22.17 -11.05 0.55
N VAL A 145 -22.93 -9.96 0.52
CA VAL A 145 -22.65 -8.78 -0.31
C VAL A 145 -22.68 -7.49 0.50
N SER A 146 -22.00 -6.45 0.01
CA SER A 146 -21.94 -5.12 0.59
C SER A 146 -21.71 -4.06 -0.49
N GLY A 147 -22.09 -2.81 -0.24
CA GLY A 147 -21.93 -1.72 -1.21
C GLY A 147 -22.85 -1.89 -2.44
N THR A 148 -22.33 -1.59 -3.63
CA THR A 148 -23.08 -1.69 -4.89
C THR A 148 -22.99 -3.10 -5.47
N VAL A 149 -24.14 -3.76 -5.65
CA VAL A 149 -24.28 -5.12 -6.18
C VAL A 149 -25.00 -5.09 -7.52
N PHE A 150 -24.44 -5.75 -8.54
CA PHE A 150 -25.08 -5.89 -9.84
C PHE A 150 -25.89 -7.18 -9.89
N ILE A 151 -27.20 -7.03 -10.04
CA ILE A 151 -28.13 -8.12 -10.33
C ILE A 151 -28.24 -8.25 -11.83
N ASP A 152 -27.90 -9.41 -12.38
CA ASP A 152 -27.97 -9.74 -13.80
C ASP A 152 -28.70 -11.06 -14.00
N MET A 153 -29.61 -11.12 -14.96
CA MET A 153 -30.35 -12.33 -15.32
C MET A 153 -30.26 -12.66 -16.82
N SER A 154 -30.39 -13.95 -17.14
CA SER A 154 -30.70 -14.43 -18.48
C SER A 154 -32.10 -15.03 -18.52
N ALA A 155 -32.79 -14.86 -19.64
CA ALA A 155 -33.98 -15.65 -19.93
C ALA A 155 -34.05 -16.05 -21.40
N THR A 156 -34.59 -17.25 -21.66
CA THR A 156 -34.81 -17.79 -23.00
C THR A 156 -36.17 -18.46 -23.09
N ASP A 157 -36.81 -18.34 -24.25
CA ASP A 157 -38.08 -18.98 -24.59
C ASP A 157 -38.10 -19.27 -26.11
N ASP A 158 -38.85 -20.28 -26.56
CA ASP A 158 -38.92 -20.64 -27.98
C ASP A 158 -39.66 -19.60 -28.84
N ASN A 159 -40.53 -18.79 -28.23
CA ASN A 159 -41.20 -17.65 -28.87
C ASN A 159 -40.61 -16.28 -28.45
N GLY A 160 -39.49 -16.31 -27.73
CA GLY A 160 -38.76 -15.12 -27.28
C GLY A 160 -39.34 -14.48 -26.03
N ILE A 161 -38.67 -13.43 -25.53
CA ILE A 161 -39.04 -12.75 -24.28
C ILE A 161 -39.60 -11.36 -24.59
N SER A 162 -40.79 -11.06 -24.07
CA SER A 162 -41.49 -9.78 -24.21
C SER A 162 -41.08 -8.75 -23.16
N SER A 163 -40.85 -9.16 -21.91
CA SER A 163 -40.44 -8.25 -20.82
C SER A 163 -39.76 -8.99 -19.66
N TYR A 164 -39.16 -8.22 -18.75
CA TYR A 164 -38.47 -8.69 -17.54
C TYR A 164 -39.02 -7.97 -16.32
N ALA A 165 -38.82 -8.54 -15.14
CA ALA A 165 -39.00 -7.83 -13.88
C ALA A 165 -38.01 -8.34 -12.83
N ILE A 166 -37.38 -7.43 -12.09
CA ILE A 166 -36.52 -7.74 -10.93
C ILE A 166 -37.16 -7.15 -9.69
N PHE A 167 -37.30 -7.97 -8.66
CA PHE A 167 -37.81 -7.60 -7.34
C PHE A 167 -36.76 -7.90 -6.26
N ILE A 168 -36.74 -7.06 -5.23
CA ILE A 168 -35.98 -7.32 -4.00
C ILE A 168 -36.96 -7.20 -2.84
N ASP A 169 -37.09 -8.27 -2.05
CA ASP A 169 -38.06 -8.41 -0.95
C ASP A 169 -39.49 -8.04 -1.39
N ASP A 170 -39.94 -8.67 -2.48
CA ASP A 170 -41.26 -8.45 -3.11
C ASP A 170 -41.50 -7.02 -3.65
N ILE A 171 -40.48 -6.16 -3.66
CA ILE A 171 -40.57 -4.78 -4.18
C ILE A 171 -39.94 -4.71 -5.57
N PHE A 172 -40.74 -4.28 -6.56
CA PHE A 172 -40.29 -4.06 -7.94
C PHE A 172 -39.16 -3.02 -8.02
N LYS A 173 -38.08 -3.35 -8.73
CA LYS A 173 -36.92 -2.49 -8.92
C LYS A 173 -36.75 -2.03 -10.37
N THR A 174 -36.89 -2.93 -11.34
CA THR A 174 -36.73 -2.59 -12.76
C THR A 174 -37.40 -3.61 -13.68
N GLY A 175 -37.72 -3.19 -14.91
CA GLY A 175 -38.23 -4.03 -16.00
C GLY A 175 -37.16 -4.49 -16.99
N THR A 176 -35.88 -4.43 -16.60
CA THR A 176 -34.71 -4.76 -17.41
C THR A 176 -34.03 -6.04 -16.93
N LYS A 177 -33.11 -6.58 -17.72
CA LYS A 177 -32.30 -7.77 -17.37
C LYS A 177 -31.24 -7.51 -16.29
N SER A 178 -31.03 -6.26 -15.91
CA SER A 178 -30.00 -5.87 -14.96
C SER A 178 -30.45 -4.74 -14.05
N TYR A 179 -29.95 -4.74 -12.81
CA TYR A 179 -30.20 -3.72 -11.80
C TYR A 179 -28.95 -3.50 -10.94
N SER A 180 -28.57 -2.22 -10.74
CA SER A 180 -27.53 -1.84 -9.79
C SER A 180 -28.18 -1.56 -8.44
N TRP A 181 -27.91 -2.42 -7.47
CA TRP A 181 -28.48 -2.35 -6.12
C TRP A 181 -27.46 -1.77 -5.14
N ASP A 182 -27.76 -0.60 -4.59
CA ASP A 182 -27.01 -0.04 -3.47
C ASP A 182 -27.49 -0.67 -2.16
N THR A 183 -26.70 -1.62 -1.65
CA THR A 183 -27.03 -2.33 -0.41
C THR A 183 -26.80 -1.47 0.84
N THR A 184 -26.08 -0.34 0.75
CA THR A 184 -25.85 0.56 1.90
C THR A 184 -27.12 1.24 2.40
N GLN A 185 -28.18 1.21 1.58
CA GLN A 185 -29.48 1.84 1.85
C GLN A 185 -30.51 0.86 2.44
N VAL A 186 -30.12 -0.38 2.76
CA VAL A 186 -30.98 -1.40 3.37
C VAL A 186 -30.37 -1.96 4.65
N ASN A 187 -31.19 -2.61 5.48
CA ASN A 187 -30.71 -3.25 6.71
C ASN A 187 -29.84 -4.47 6.39
N ASN A 188 -28.85 -4.76 7.24
CA ASN A 188 -28.13 -6.03 7.16
C ASN A 188 -29.09 -7.21 7.44
N GLY A 189 -28.91 -8.31 6.73
CA GLY A 189 -29.78 -9.49 6.85
C GLY A 189 -29.95 -10.25 5.53
N ILE A 190 -30.86 -11.21 5.53
CA ILE A 190 -31.20 -12.00 4.33
C ILE A 190 -32.24 -11.22 3.52
N HIS A 191 -31.94 -11.01 2.24
CA HIS A 191 -32.82 -10.42 1.23
C HIS A 191 -33.13 -11.45 0.15
N THR A 192 -34.33 -11.34 -0.43
CA THR A 192 -34.77 -12.22 -1.53
C THR A 192 -34.78 -11.45 -2.84
N ILE A 193 -34.07 -11.96 -3.86
CA ILE A 193 -34.11 -11.45 -5.23
C ILE A 193 -35.01 -12.38 -6.05
N LEU A 194 -36.06 -11.84 -6.65
CA LEU A 194 -36.93 -12.55 -7.60
C LEU A 194 -36.76 -11.92 -8.98
N CYS A 195 -36.41 -12.73 -9.97
CA CYS A 195 -36.33 -12.34 -11.37
C CYS A 195 -37.40 -13.07 -12.18
N GLU A 196 -38.17 -12.31 -12.96
CA GLU A 196 -39.24 -12.81 -13.82
C GLU A 196 -38.97 -12.45 -15.29
N ALA A 197 -39.43 -13.31 -16.20
CA ALA A 197 -39.48 -13.02 -17.64
C ALA A 197 -40.82 -13.47 -18.22
N PHE A 198 -41.33 -12.68 -19.17
CA PHE A 198 -42.63 -12.89 -19.81
C PHE A 198 -42.41 -13.19 -21.29
N ASP A 199 -43.16 -14.12 -21.86
CA ASP A 199 -43.20 -14.34 -23.33
C ASP A 199 -44.29 -13.45 -23.99
N PRO A 200 -44.46 -13.46 -25.33
CA PRO A 200 -45.56 -12.76 -26.01
C PRO A 200 -46.97 -13.33 -25.75
N SER A 201 -47.07 -14.56 -25.25
CA SER A 201 -48.33 -15.28 -25.02
C SER A 201 -48.87 -15.13 -23.59
N GLY A 202 -48.09 -14.49 -22.71
CA GLY A 202 -48.42 -14.22 -21.32
C GLY A 202 -47.91 -15.26 -20.31
N ASN A 203 -47.04 -16.19 -20.73
CA ASN A 203 -46.39 -17.15 -19.84
C ASN A 203 -45.28 -16.47 -19.02
N ILE A 204 -45.11 -16.90 -17.76
CA ILE A 204 -44.17 -16.30 -16.80
C ILE A 204 -43.18 -17.35 -16.31
N GLY A 205 -41.89 -17.10 -16.56
CA GLY A 205 -40.79 -17.83 -15.94
C GLY A 205 -40.21 -17.05 -14.76
N THR A 206 -39.72 -17.76 -13.74
CA THR A 206 -39.14 -17.13 -12.54
C THR A 206 -37.87 -17.83 -12.08
N ASP A 207 -36.97 -17.09 -11.44
CA ASP A 207 -35.86 -17.61 -10.64
C ASP A 207 -35.71 -16.76 -9.37
N THR A 208 -35.30 -17.37 -8.27
CA THR A 208 -35.27 -16.72 -6.94
C THR A 208 -33.99 -17.04 -6.20
N LEU A 209 -33.41 -16.03 -5.55
CA LEU A 209 -32.16 -16.11 -4.83
C LEU A 209 -32.26 -15.50 -3.43
N LEU A 210 -31.62 -16.13 -2.44
CA LEU A 210 -31.37 -15.54 -1.14
C LEU A 210 -29.94 -14.97 -1.09
N ILE A 211 -29.81 -13.74 -0.62
CA ILE A 211 -28.55 -13.00 -0.48
C ILE A 211 -28.44 -12.44 0.93
N THR A 212 -27.27 -12.53 1.55
CA THR A 212 -27.01 -11.89 2.85
C THR A 212 -26.36 -10.53 2.62
N VAL A 213 -27.02 -9.44 3.00
CA VAL A 213 -26.41 -8.10 3.03
C VAL A 213 -25.70 -7.92 4.35
N ASN A 214 -24.42 -7.55 4.29
CA ASN A 214 -23.63 -7.16 5.45
C ASN A 214 -22.75 -5.95 5.15
N ASN A 215 -23.28 -4.75 5.40
CA ASN A 215 -22.55 -3.49 5.31
C ASN A 215 -21.89 -3.09 6.65
N SER A 216 -21.69 -4.03 7.57
CA SER A 216 -20.98 -3.70 8.81
C SER A 216 -19.53 -3.39 8.45
N GLU A 217 -19.05 -2.19 8.80
CA GLU A 217 -17.62 -1.90 8.76
C GLU A 217 -16.93 -2.89 9.71
N ILE A 218 -15.88 -3.57 9.20
CA ILE A 218 -15.01 -4.37 10.06
C ILE A 218 -14.24 -3.34 10.89
N LEU A 219 -14.70 -3.12 12.12
CA LEU A 219 -13.96 -2.32 13.07
C LEU A 219 -12.64 -3.05 13.33
N ASP A 220 -11.53 -2.36 13.11
CA ASP A 220 -10.25 -2.84 13.58
C ASP A 220 -10.27 -2.83 15.11
N ILE A 221 -9.94 -3.98 15.69
CA ILE A 221 -9.89 -4.23 17.14
C ILE A 221 -8.49 -4.70 17.56
N SER A 222 -7.55 -4.78 16.62
CA SER A 222 -6.16 -5.08 16.91
C SER A 222 -5.55 -3.86 17.59
N SER A 223 -4.82 -4.08 18.68
CA SER A 223 -4.09 -2.99 19.33
C SER A 223 -2.64 -2.97 18.87
N PRO A 224 -2.01 -1.79 18.78
CA PRO A 224 -0.59 -1.70 18.45
C PRO A 224 0.29 -2.59 19.34
N ASN A 225 1.27 -3.25 18.75
CA ASN A 225 2.36 -3.87 19.49
C ASN A 225 3.44 -2.82 19.75
N VAL A 226 3.63 -2.43 21.01
CA VAL A 226 4.63 -1.44 21.43
C VAL A 226 5.78 -2.15 22.12
N THR A 227 7.02 -1.72 21.86
CA THR A 227 8.23 -2.21 22.53
C THR A 227 9.15 -1.04 22.83
N ILE A 228 9.59 -0.90 24.08
CA ILE A 228 10.65 0.06 24.46
C ILE A 228 12.00 -0.57 24.12
N THR A 229 12.74 0.04 23.20
CA THR A 229 14.05 -0.45 22.75
C THR A 229 15.22 0.22 23.48
N SER A 230 14.99 1.40 24.06
CA SER A 230 15.93 2.08 24.94
C SER A 230 15.18 2.93 25.98
N PRO A 231 15.63 3.00 27.24
CA PRO A 231 16.71 2.21 27.84
C PRO A 231 16.31 0.74 28.05
N VAL A 232 17.28 -0.12 28.40
CA VAL A 232 17.02 -1.53 28.74
C VAL A 232 16.32 -1.63 30.10
N ALA A 233 15.37 -2.55 30.25
CA ALA A 233 14.66 -2.74 31.51
C ALA A 233 15.61 -3.06 32.67
N ASN A 234 15.41 -2.36 33.78
CA ASN A 234 16.19 -2.38 35.03
C ASN A 234 17.63 -1.85 34.92
N SER A 235 18.00 -1.16 33.83
CA SER A 235 19.29 -0.51 33.74
C SER A 235 19.42 0.63 34.76
N THR A 236 20.65 0.90 35.19
CA THR A 236 21.00 2.16 35.85
C THR A 236 21.25 3.21 34.77
N VAL A 237 20.68 4.39 34.93
CA VAL A 237 20.82 5.51 33.98
C VAL A 237 21.19 6.79 34.71
N SER A 238 21.92 7.68 34.03
CA SER A 238 22.38 8.97 34.55
C SER A 238 22.63 9.95 33.40
N GLY A 239 22.64 11.25 33.67
CA GLY A 239 22.83 12.26 32.62
C GLY A 239 21.68 12.29 31.61
N SER A 240 22.03 12.40 30.32
CA SER A 240 21.08 12.46 29.19
C SER A 240 20.77 11.05 28.64
N VAL A 241 19.51 10.64 28.70
CA VAL A 241 19.05 9.29 28.33
C VAL A 241 18.04 9.35 27.20
N SER A 242 18.30 8.66 26.08
CA SER A 242 17.32 8.54 24.99
C SER A 242 16.32 7.42 25.28
N ILE A 243 15.05 7.80 25.45
CA ILE A 243 13.92 6.87 25.46
C ILE A 243 13.45 6.68 24.02
N ILE A 244 13.41 5.43 23.57
CA ILE A 244 13.04 5.04 22.20
C ILE A 244 12.03 3.90 22.29
N MET A 245 10.94 4.01 21.54
CA MET A 245 9.98 2.92 21.34
C MET A 245 9.73 2.64 19.87
N ASP A 246 9.50 1.36 19.58
CA ASP A 246 8.92 0.89 18.33
C ASP A 246 7.45 0.54 18.55
N ALA A 247 6.61 0.84 17.56
CA ALA A 247 5.22 0.42 17.54
C ALA A 247 4.80 -0.05 16.15
N LEU A 248 4.09 -1.17 16.09
CA LEU A 248 3.59 -1.77 14.85
C LEU A 248 2.12 -2.13 15.00
N ASP A 249 1.35 -1.83 13.97
CA ASP A 249 -0.07 -2.16 13.84
C ASP A 249 -0.41 -2.38 12.35
N ASP A 250 -1.42 -3.21 12.04
CA ASP A 250 -1.80 -3.52 10.65
C ASP A 250 -2.48 -2.35 9.94
N THR A 251 -3.02 -1.38 10.68
CA THR A 251 -3.58 -0.13 10.14
C THR A 251 -2.66 1.09 10.34
N GLY A 252 -1.51 0.89 10.97
CA GLY A 252 -0.50 1.91 11.25
C GLY A 252 -0.72 2.63 12.57
N ILE A 253 0.12 3.63 12.88
CA ILE A 253 0.09 4.36 14.16
C ILE A 253 -0.38 5.79 13.95
N SER A 254 -1.36 6.23 14.73
CA SER A 254 -1.89 7.59 14.73
C SER A 254 -1.18 8.52 15.71
N SER A 255 -0.85 8.03 16.92
CA SER A 255 -0.18 8.84 17.93
C SER A 255 0.66 8.04 18.92
N TYR A 256 1.58 8.75 19.56
CA TYR A 256 2.54 8.23 20.53
C TYR A 256 2.43 9.01 21.84
N ALA A 257 2.79 8.36 22.95
CA ALA A 257 2.97 9.02 24.24
C ALA A 257 4.03 8.32 25.08
N ILE A 258 4.99 9.10 25.60
CA ILE A 258 6.03 8.64 26.52
C ILE A 258 5.80 9.31 27.88
N TYR A 259 5.63 8.49 28.91
CA TYR A 259 5.44 8.91 30.30
C TYR A 259 6.62 8.48 31.16
N ILE A 260 7.05 9.35 32.07
CA ILE A 260 7.99 9.05 33.15
C ILE A 260 7.25 9.30 34.47
N ASP A 261 7.16 8.27 35.31
CA ASP A 261 6.42 8.30 36.58
C ASP A 261 5.04 8.94 36.47
N THR A 262 4.28 8.51 35.46
CA THR A 262 2.92 8.99 35.14
C THR A 262 2.83 10.40 34.55
N VAL A 263 3.95 11.11 34.38
CA VAL A 263 3.99 12.44 33.75
C VAL A 263 4.28 12.29 32.26
N LEU A 264 3.44 12.85 31.40
CA LEU A 264 3.66 12.90 29.94
C LEU A 264 4.87 13.78 29.64
N LYS A 265 5.89 13.21 28.99
CA LYS A 265 7.12 13.92 28.61
C LYS A 265 7.21 14.16 27.11
N SER A 266 6.66 13.26 26.29
CA SER A 266 6.67 13.39 24.83
C SER A 266 5.45 12.76 24.16
N SER A 267 5.12 13.27 22.96
CA SER A 267 4.10 12.70 22.05
C SER A 267 4.72 12.15 20.74
N THR A 268 6.03 11.90 20.75
CA THR A 268 6.79 11.26 19.67
C THR A 268 7.26 9.86 20.10
N SER A 269 7.81 9.09 19.16
CA SER A 269 8.40 7.76 19.44
C SER A 269 9.76 7.82 20.16
N THR A 270 10.33 9.01 20.30
CA THR A 270 11.60 9.25 20.99
C THR A 270 11.49 10.41 21.99
N TYR A 271 12.29 10.38 23.05
CA TYR A 271 12.43 11.48 24.01
C TYR A 271 13.83 11.49 24.64
N SER A 272 14.52 12.64 24.61
CA SER A 272 15.77 12.83 25.35
C SER A 272 15.46 13.27 26.77
N TRP A 273 15.76 12.40 27.72
CA TRP A 273 15.48 12.57 29.14
C TRP A 273 16.73 13.00 29.91
N ASP A 274 16.74 14.23 30.40
CA ASP A 274 17.74 14.70 31.34
C ASP A 274 17.43 14.18 32.76
N THR A 275 18.10 13.10 33.15
CA THR A 275 17.93 12.48 34.46
C THR A 275 18.55 13.31 35.58
N THR A 276 19.44 14.27 35.30
CA THR A 276 20.08 15.11 36.34
C THR A 276 19.08 15.99 37.08
N GLN A 277 17.90 16.18 36.51
CA GLN A 277 16.78 16.93 37.09
C GLN A 277 15.82 16.05 37.89
N GLU A 278 16.05 14.74 37.94
CA GLU A 278 15.20 13.76 38.61
C GLU A 278 15.85 13.27 39.92
N ASN A 279 15.05 12.75 40.85
CA ASN A 279 15.57 12.18 42.08
C ASN A 279 16.22 10.82 41.82
N ASN A 280 17.30 10.49 42.51
CA ASN A 280 17.86 9.13 42.41
C ASN A 280 16.85 8.09 42.94
N GLY A 281 16.79 6.93 42.27
CA GLY A 281 15.88 5.85 42.61
C GLY A 281 15.25 5.21 41.38
N THR A 282 14.24 4.38 41.60
CA THR A 282 13.53 3.70 40.51
C THR A 282 12.52 4.64 39.85
N HIS A 283 12.63 4.78 38.53
CA HIS A 283 11.67 5.48 37.67
C HIS A 283 10.97 4.49 36.75
N THR A 284 9.72 4.77 36.41
CA THR A 284 8.93 3.96 35.46
C THR A 284 8.73 4.70 34.16
N ILE A 285 9.13 4.07 33.05
CA ILE A 285 8.88 4.56 31.69
C ILE A 285 7.71 3.78 31.13
N LEU A 286 6.65 4.47 30.70
CA LEU A 286 5.49 3.90 30.04
C LEU A 286 5.35 4.54 28.65
N CYS A 287 5.40 3.69 27.63
CA CYS A 287 5.25 4.07 26.23
C CYS A 287 3.90 3.55 25.72
N ILE A 288 3.14 4.40 25.05
CA ILE A 288 1.81 4.11 24.51
C ILE A 288 1.78 4.50 23.03
N ALA A 289 1.14 3.68 22.20
CA ALA A 289 0.79 4.00 20.83
C ALA A 289 -0.71 3.77 20.60
N ILE A 290 -1.31 4.60 19.75
CA ILE A 290 -2.74 4.52 19.38
C ILE A 290 -2.84 4.46 17.86
N ASP A 291 -3.62 3.53 17.33
CA ASP A 291 -3.89 3.38 15.88
C ASP A 291 -4.95 4.38 15.37
N PRO A 292 -5.24 4.44 14.05
CA PRO A 292 -6.32 5.27 13.50
C PRO A 292 -7.74 4.91 13.98
N SER A 293 -7.94 3.68 14.46
CA SER A 293 -9.23 3.15 14.94
C SER A 293 -9.49 3.43 16.42
N GLY A 294 -8.48 3.93 17.13
CA GLY A 294 -8.52 4.27 18.55
C GLY A 294 -8.09 3.13 19.49
N ASN A 295 -7.56 2.01 18.99
CA ASN A 295 -7.03 0.94 19.83
C ASN A 295 -5.68 1.33 20.42
N ASN A 296 -5.36 0.87 21.63
CA ASN A 296 -4.17 1.28 22.37
C ASN A 296 -3.22 0.12 22.70
N GLY A 297 -1.97 0.28 22.32
CA GLY A 297 -0.85 -0.57 22.70
C GLY A 297 0.01 0.12 23.76
N SER A 298 0.67 -0.65 24.62
CA SER A 298 1.62 -0.08 25.57
C SER A 298 2.72 -1.05 25.98
N ASP A 299 3.89 -0.50 26.28
CA ASP A 299 4.98 -1.21 26.96
C ASP A 299 5.51 -0.37 28.12
N LYS A 300 6.04 -1.04 29.16
CA LYS A 300 6.44 -0.40 30.41
C LYS A 300 7.67 -1.07 31.01
N ILE A 301 8.68 -0.26 31.29
CA ILE A 301 9.91 -0.68 31.97
C ILE A 301 10.15 0.15 33.22
N SER A 302 11.00 -0.38 34.10
CA SER A 302 11.58 0.38 35.22
C SER A 302 13.07 0.55 34.98
N VAL A 303 13.63 1.69 35.37
CA VAL A 303 15.07 1.96 35.39
C VAL A 303 15.47 2.57 36.71
N VAL A 304 16.75 2.54 37.06
CA VAL A 304 17.28 3.18 38.26
C VAL A 304 18.02 4.44 37.84
N VAL A 305 17.49 5.62 38.18
CA VAL A 305 18.25 6.86 38.06
C VAL A 305 19.27 6.91 39.19
N ASN A 306 20.53 7.08 38.84
CA ASN A 306 21.60 7.32 39.81
C ASN A 306 22.53 8.43 39.33
N ASN A 307 22.18 9.67 39.66
CA ASN A 307 23.05 10.84 39.50
C ASN A 307 23.91 11.10 40.74
N SER A 308 24.01 10.14 41.67
CA SER A 308 24.99 10.30 42.74
C SER A 308 26.35 10.29 42.09
N GLU A 309 27.18 11.31 42.36
CA GLU A 309 28.61 11.19 42.12
C GLU A 309 29.04 9.90 42.82
N ILE A 310 29.50 8.90 42.04
CA ILE A 310 30.25 7.81 42.62
C ILE A 310 31.50 8.51 43.17
N ASN A 311 31.53 8.70 44.48
CA ASN A 311 32.67 9.26 45.19
C ASN A 311 33.76 8.19 45.25
N HIS A 312 34.28 7.82 44.09
CA HIS A 312 35.63 7.30 43.99
C HIS A 312 36.50 8.54 43.87
N GLU A 313 37.57 8.62 44.65
CA GLU A 313 38.61 9.60 44.34
C GLU A 313 39.06 9.27 42.92
N PRO A 314 38.90 10.21 41.96
CA PRO A 314 39.17 9.92 40.55
C PRO A 314 40.60 9.39 40.44
N SER A 315 40.77 8.30 39.70
CA SER A 315 42.05 7.61 39.64
C SER A 315 43.11 8.54 39.05
N GLU A 316 44.31 8.57 39.65
CA GLU A 316 45.45 9.28 39.05
C GLU A 316 46.07 8.48 37.90
N ILE A 317 45.76 7.17 37.83
CA ILE A 317 46.09 6.31 36.70
C ILE A 317 44.86 6.17 35.82
N PHE A 318 44.97 6.54 34.54
CA PHE A 318 43.88 6.42 33.59
C PHE A 318 44.36 5.84 32.27
N LYS A 319 43.44 5.19 31.56
CA LYS A 319 43.64 4.69 30.21
C LYS A 319 42.97 5.62 29.20
N LEU A 320 43.71 6.02 28.18
CA LEU A 320 43.20 6.80 27.06
C LEU A 320 43.34 5.99 25.77
N MET A 321 42.30 6.01 24.93
CA MET A 321 42.24 5.25 23.68
C MET A 321 41.78 6.13 22.52
N THR A 322 42.33 5.90 21.33
CA THR A 322 41.75 6.35 20.05
C THR A 322 41.36 5.14 19.21
N PHE A 323 40.19 5.20 18.56
CA PHE A 323 39.70 4.11 17.72
C PHE A 323 38.85 4.63 16.55
N ASN A 324 39.36 4.45 15.33
CA ASN A 324 38.55 4.59 14.12
C ASN A 324 37.64 3.37 13.99
N ILE A 325 36.34 3.56 14.19
CA ILE A 325 35.35 2.48 14.22
C ILE A 325 34.75 2.18 12.86
N LYS A 326 35.13 2.95 11.84
CA LYS A 326 34.68 2.87 10.45
C LYS A 326 33.18 3.02 10.25
N GLU A 327 32.78 3.92 9.36
CA GLU A 327 31.39 4.04 8.90
C GLU A 327 30.33 4.00 10.03
N SER A 328 30.55 4.81 11.08
CA SER A 328 29.68 4.91 12.27
C SER A 328 29.63 3.67 13.17
N GLY A 329 30.48 2.68 12.93
CA GLY A 329 30.44 1.36 13.56
C GLY A 329 29.32 0.46 13.01
N GLU A 330 28.86 0.72 11.79
CA GLU A 330 27.73 0.01 11.16
C GLU A 330 28.17 -0.88 9.97
N ASP A 331 29.48 -0.98 9.67
CA ASP A 331 29.99 -1.91 8.65
C ASP A 331 29.79 -3.36 9.12
N VAL A 332 28.94 -4.10 8.39
CA VAL A 332 28.58 -5.49 8.69
C VAL A 332 29.77 -6.46 8.62
N ASN A 333 30.88 -6.08 8.00
CA ASN A 333 32.10 -6.88 7.98
C ASN A 333 32.91 -6.77 9.28
N TYR A 334 32.63 -5.75 10.09
CA TYR A 334 33.32 -5.46 11.35
C TYR A 334 32.33 -5.32 12.51
N PRO A 335 31.65 -6.42 12.92
CA PRO A 335 30.55 -6.35 13.88
C PRO A 335 30.99 -6.11 15.34
N ASP A 336 32.28 -6.21 15.66
CA ASP A 336 32.76 -6.36 17.03
C ASP A 336 33.36 -5.09 17.65
N TRP A 337 33.21 -3.90 17.04
CA TRP A 337 33.84 -2.67 17.56
C TRP A 337 33.42 -2.35 19.01
N LYS A 338 32.16 -2.63 19.38
CA LYS A 338 31.67 -2.47 20.76
C LYS A 338 32.31 -3.47 21.72
N THR A 339 32.61 -4.68 21.24
CA THR A 339 33.35 -5.69 22.01
C THR A 339 34.79 -5.24 22.24
N VAL A 340 35.44 -4.63 21.24
CA VAL A 340 36.76 -4.00 21.41
C VAL A 340 36.70 -2.93 22.50
N VAL A 341 35.73 -2.01 22.46
CA VAL A 341 35.55 -0.99 23.52
C VAL A 341 35.39 -1.62 24.91
N HIS A 342 34.61 -2.71 25.01
CA HIS A 342 34.42 -3.44 26.26
C HIS A 342 35.73 -4.09 26.76
N GLU A 343 36.49 -4.73 25.88
CA GLU A 343 37.76 -5.38 26.21
C GLU A 343 38.84 -4.37 26.61
N GLU A 344 38.84 -3.19 25.98
CA GLU A 344 39.82 -2.12 26.25
C GLU A 344 39.54 -1.40 27.57
N ASN A 345 38.27 -1.19 27.93
CA ASN A 345 37.83 -0.51 29.15
C ASN A 345 38.54 0.84 29.41
N ALA A 346 38.74 1.66 28.38
CA ALA A 346 39.49 2.91 28.50
C ALA A 346 38.67 4.03 29.15
N ASP A 347 39.27 4.84 30.01
CA ASP A 347 38.56 5.89 30.76
C ASP A 347 38.20 7.12 29.91
N ILE A 348 39.04 7.40 28.91
CA ILE A 348 38.83 8.45 27.91
C ILE A 348 38.99 7.82 26.53
N ILE A 349 37.98 7.93 25.69
CA ILE A 349 37.95 7.34 24.35
C ILE A 349 37.68 8.42 23.32
N MET A 350 38.55 8.51 22.32
CA MET A 350 38.26 9.16 21.06
C MET A 350 37.78 8.13 20.04
N PHE A 351 36.60 8.37 19.48
CA PHE A 351 36.09 7.65 18.33
C PHE A 351 36.26 8.49 17.07
N LEU A 352 36.59 7.82 15.98
CA LEU A 352 36.70 8.39 14.63
C LEU A 352 35.81 7.65 13.66
N GLU A 353 35.40 8.34 12.60
CA GLU A 353 34.38 7.88 11.66
C GLU A 353 33.05 7.58 12.34
N THR A 354 32.65 8.44 13.27
CA THR A 354 31.39 8.26 14.03
C THR A 354 30.15 8.57 13.20
N GLY A 355 30.30 9.30 12.09
CA GLY A 355 29.27 9.58 11.10
C GLY A 355 27.92 9.98 11.72
N ILE A 356 26.96 9.06 11.65
CA ILE A 356 25.56 9.28 12.09
C ILE A 356 25.37 9.38 13.61
N TRP A 357 26.45 9.35 14.40
CA TRP A 357 26.36 9.64 15.84
C TRP A 357 25.90 11.08 16.09
N ASP A 358 26.21 11.98 15.14
CA ASP A 358 25.63 13.30 15.01
C ASP A 358 24.30 13.25 14.24
N ASP A 359 23.18 13.34 14.96
CA ASP A 359 21.83 13.27 14.40
C ASP A 359 20.93 14.46 14.78
N ASN A 360 21.52 15.64 15.04
CA ASN A 360 20.85 16.87 15.50
C ASN A 360 20.22 16.80 16.92
N SER A 361 20.44 15.73 17.68
CA SER A 361 20.13 15.67 19.13
C SER A 361 21.01 14.67 19.89
N ASN A 362 22.11 14.20 19.28
CA ASN A 362 23.02 13.20 19.83
C ASN A 362 22.32 11.91 20.30
N SER A 363 21.22 11.52 19.67
CA SER A 363 20.43 10.36 20.14
C SER A 363 21.23 9.08 20.01
N LYS A 364 21.92 8.89 18.88
CA LYS A 364 22.79 7.74 18.64
C LYS A 364 24.03 7.75 19.54
N LEU A 365 24.68 8.89 19.75
CA LEU A 365 25.75 9.04 20.75
C LEU A 365 25.26 8.64 22.15
N ASN A 366 24.13 9.20 22.59
CA ASN A 366 23.55 8.90 23.91
C ASN A 366 23.17 7.42 24.03
N GLN A 367 22.70 6.78 22.95
CA GLN A 367 22.46 5.35 22.93
C GLN A 367 23.73 4.57 23.27
N TYR A 368 24.87 4.89 22.63
CA TYR A 368 26.12 4.20 22.88
C TYR A 368 26.74 4.51 24.24
N VAL A 369 26.66 5.76 24.71
CA VAL A 369 27.04 6.12 26.09
C VAL A 369 26.28 5.25 27.09
N ASN A 370 24.95 5.17 26.93
CA ASN A 370 24.12 4.35 27.81
C ASN A 370 24.46 2.87 27.69
N GLU A 371 24.67 2.35 26.49
CA GLU A 371 25.07 0.95 26.26
C GLU A 371 26.39 0.63 26.96
N PHE A 372 27.44 1.45 26.77
CA PHE A 372 28.75 1.22 27.41
C PHE A 372 28.71 1.36 28.92
N ASN A 373 27.90 2.26 29.46
CA ASN A 373 27.70 2.35 30.91
C ASN A 373 27.05 1.07 31.49
N THR A 374 26.40 0.23 30.68
CA THR A 374 25.93 -1.09 31.14
C THR A 374 27.03 -2.15 31.20
N TYR A 375 28.14 -1.97 30.46
CA TYR A 375 29.27 -2.90 30.47
C TYR A 375 30.12 -2.73 31.74
N PHE A 376 30.19 -1.50 32.26
CA PHE A 376 31.12 -1.11 33.31
C PHE A 376 30.40 -0.62 34.56
N THR A 377 29.59 -1.49 35.18
CA THR A 377 28.73 -1.10 36.32
C THR A 377 29.48 -0.69 37.59
N ASP A 378 30.77 -1.06 37.68
CA ASP A 378 31.64 -0.75 38.81
C ASP A 378 32.58 0.44 38.53
N GLU A 379 32.47 1.08 37.36
CA GLU A 379 33.25 2.25 36.94
C GLU A 379 32.39 3.52 36.95
N ASP A 380 33.04 4.69 36.92
CA ASP A 380 32.34 5.95 36.68
C ASP A 380 31.67 5.97 35.29
N PRO A 381 30.46 6.53 35.16
CA PRO A 381 29.75 6.54 33.90
C PRO A 381 30.41 7.48 32.89
N TYR A 382 30.44 7.08 31.62
CA TYR A 382 30.85 7.95 30.53
C TYR A 382 29.88 9.11 30.33
N MET A 383 30.46 10.26 29.97
CA MET A 383 29.81 11.37 29.29
C MET A 383 30.32 11.42 27.85
N GLY A 384 29.42 11.63 26.88
CA GLY A 384 29.74 11.65 25.46
C GLY A 384 29.58 13.03 24.81
N TYR A 385 30.47 13.35 23.89
CA TYR A 385 30.42 14.53 23.02
C TYR A 385 30.79 14.13 21.59
N CYS A 386 30.16 14.70 20.57
CA CYS A 386 30.54 14.44 19.18
C CYS A 386 30.55 15.70 18.33
N THR A 387 31.35 15.68 17.26
CA THR A 387 31.34 16.76 16.25
C THR A 387 29.98 16.85 15.60
N GLN A 388 29.65 18.06 15.14
CA GLN A 388 28.35 18.43 14.61
C GLN A 388 28.48 18.87 13.15
N GLY A 389 27.42 18.69 12.36
CA GLY A 389 27.39 19.01 10.93
C GLY A 389 27.93 17.90 10.05
N ILE A 390 27.85 16.64 10.49
CA ILE A 390 28.45 15.50 9.80
C ILE A 390 27.59 15.03 8.63
N SER A 391 28.23 14.84 7.46
CA SER A 391 27.54 14.51 6.21
C SER A 391 27.81 13.09 5.71
N TYR A 392 28.89 12.47 6.16
CA TYR A 392 29.33 11.15 5.68
C TYR A 392 29.52 10.20 6.85
N SER A 393 29.28 8.91 6.63
CA SER A 393 29.47 7.88 7.66
C SER A 393 30.94 7.69 8.05
N THR A 394 31.86 8.03 7.15
CA THR A 394 33.32 7.98 7.32
C THR A 394 33.90 9.29 7.85
N ASP A 395 33.05 10.26 8.18
CA ASP A 395 33.43 11.49 8.88
C ASP A 395 32.96 11.38 10.34
N GLY A 396 33.10 12.44 11.13
CA GLY A 396 32.67 12.51 12.52
C GLY A 396 33.75 12.03 13.49
N ALA A 397 33.80 12.70 14.64
CA ALA A 397 34.58 12.28 15.79
C ALA A 397 33.74 12.42 17.06
N ALA A 398 34.01 11.56 18.05
CA ALA A 398 33.41 11.66 19.37
C ALA A 398 34.44 11.48 20.48
N LEU A 399 34.13 12.03 21.64
CA LEU A 399 34.80 11.76 22.90
C LEU A 399 33.81 11.08 23.85
N MET A 400 34.25 10.04 24.54
CA MET A 400 33.60 9.58 25.77
C MET A 400 34.60 9.65 26.92
N SER A 401 34.18 10.20 28.06
CA SER A 401 35.05 10.38 29.23
C SER A 401 34.32 10.02 30.51
N ARG A 402 34.97 9.22 31.37
CA ARG A 402 34.57 9.00 32.77
C ARG A 402 34.94 10.18 33.67
N TYR A 403 35.96 10.93 33.29
CA TYR A 403 36.38 12.13 34.00
C TYR A 403 35.53 13.35 33.61
N PRO A 404 35.33 14.31 34.53
CA PRO A 404 34.58 15.53 34.25
C PRO A 404 35.10 16.28 33.04
N VAL A 405 34.23 16.48 32.04
CA VAL A 405 34.48 17.34 30.89
C VAL A 405 34.13 18.78 31.27
N ILE A 406 35.11 19.67 31.17
CA ILE A 406 34.99 21.09 31.54
C ILE A 406 34.50 21.91 30.36
N SER A 407 35.05 21.65 29.17
CA SER A 407 34.63 22.32 27.95
C SER A 407 34.85 21.44 26.72
N TYR A 408 34.00 21.62 25.71
CA TYR A 408 34.08 20.96 24.42
C TYR A 408 34.09 22.02 23.32
N ASN A 409 35.10 21.98 22.45
CA ASN A 409 35.25 22.91 21.33
C ASN A 409 35.52 22.14 20.03
N GLN A 410 34.55 22.11 19.13
CA GLN A 410 34.78 21.61 17.77
C GLN A 410 35.62 22.60 16.97
N ILE A 411 36.69 22.11 16.36
CA ILE A 411 37.62 22.91 15.57
C ILE A 411 37.26 22.71 14.09
N THR A 412 36.76 23.78 13.46
CA THR A 412 36.42 23.77 12.02
C THR A 412 37.48 24.47 11.17
N HIS A 413 38.36 25.24 11.80
CA HIS A 413 39.40 26.01 11.14
C HIS A 413 40.65 26.05 12.03
N VAL A 414 41.83 25.96 11.41
CA VAL A 414 43.12 25.99 12.09
C VAL A 414 44.04 27.11 11.57
N PRO A 415 44.86 27.75 12.42
CA PRO A 415 45.74 28.85 12.01
C PRO A 415 47.05 28.36 11.37
N LEU A 416 47.48 28.96 10.26
CA LEU A 416 48.76 28.66 9.60
C LEU A 416 49.84 29.71 9.92
N ASP A 417 51.12 29.35 9.78
CA ASP A 417 52.29 30.19 10.09
C ASP A 417 52.35 31.46 9.22
N ASN A 418 51.80 31.37 8.02
CA ASN A 418 51.71 32.50 7.09
C ASN A 418 50.60 33.50 7.44
N THR A 419 50.02 33.42 8.65
CA THR A 419 48.92 34.25 9.19
C THR A 419 47.55 34.02 8.56
N THR A 420 47.41 33.02 7.68
CA THR A 420 46.11 32.59 7.14
C THR A 420 45.47 31.51 8.03
N SER A 421 44.28 31.05 7.68
CA SER A 421 43.62 29.91 8.32
C SER A 421 43.23 28.87 7.27
N TYR A 422 43.07 27.63 7.70
CA TYR A 422 42.66 26.51 6.86
C TYR A 422 41.41 25.85 7.42
N ASP A 423 40.41 25.62 6.56
CA ASP A 423 39.20 24.88 6.89
C ASP A 423 39.56 23.39 6.91
N VAL A 424 39.46 22.75 8.08
CA VAL A 424 39.81 21.33 8.20
C VAL A 424 38.83 20.48 7.37
N THR A 425 39.34 19.43 6.75
CA THR A 425 38.56 18.64 5.79
C THR A 425 37.84 17.44 6.41
N HIS A 426 38.17 17.09 7.65
CA HIS A 426 37.40 16.20 8.51
C HIS A 426 37.34 16.79 9.94
N ASP A 427 37.26 15.94 10.96
CA ASP A 427 36.77 16.27 12.30
C ASP A 427 37.86 16.45 13.33
N PHE A 428 37.86 17.64 13.94
CA PHE A 428 38.83 18.06 14.93
C PHE A 428 38.08 18.60 16.14
N TYR A 429 38.60 18.35 17.34
CA TYR A 429 38.07 18.95 18.56
C TYR A 429 39.18 19.18 19.58
N ASP A 430 38.88 20.05 20.54
CA ASP A 430 39.60 20.22 21.79
C ASP A 430 38.61 20.04 22.95
N VAL A 431 38.90 19.08 23.84
CA VAL A 431 38.12 18.87 25.05
C VAL A 431 39.00 19.02 26.27
N GLU A 432 38.63 19.96 27.15
CA GLU A 432 39.30 20.11 28.44
C GLU A 432 38.66 19.14 29.45
N VAL A 433 39.45 18.22 29.96
CA VAL A 433 39.04 17.18 30.91
C VAL A 433 39.78 17.37 32.24
N ASN A 434 39.07 17.29 33.35
CA ASN A 434 39.65 17.31 34.69
C ASN A 434 39.97 15.88 35.15
N VAL A 435 41.19 15.44 34.89
CA VAL A 435 41.69 14.14 35.34
C VAL A 435 42.31 14.31 36.72
N SER A 436 41.52 14.05 37.76
CA SER A 436 42.01 14.00 39.15
C SER A 436 42.71 15.30 39.60
N GLY A 437 42.16 16.44 39.21
CA GLY A 437 42.69 17.77 39.50
C GLY A 437 43.67 18.33 38.46
N THR A 438 44.07 17.52 37.48
CA THR A 438 44.85 17.97 36.32
C THR A 438 43.90 18.31 35.18
N LEU A 439 43.87 19.59 34.79
CA LEU A 439 43.19 20.01 33.56
C LEU A 439 44.07 19.65 32.37
N ALA A 440 43.58 18.70 31.55
CA ALA A 440 44.25 18.21 30.36
C ALA A 440 43.39 18.51 29.13
N HIS A 441 44.03 19.02 28.08
CA HIS A 441 43.40 19.15 26.77
C HIS A 441 43.56 17.85 26.00
N ILE A 442 42.44 17.23 25.66
CA ILE A 442 42.34 16.03 24.83
C ILE A 442 41.96 16.51 23.42
N ILE A 443 42.96 16.60 22.55
CA ILE A 443 42.83 17.18 21.22
C ILE A 443 42.81 16.05 20.20
N GLY A 444 41.68 15.93 19.52
CA GLY A 444 41.43 14.90 18.52
C GLY A 444 41.55 15.44 17.10
N SER A 445 42.14 14.66 16.19
CA SER A 445 42.13 14.97 14.75
C SER A 445 41.95 13.74 13.88
N HIS A 446 41.13 13.86 12.85
CA HIS A 446 41.08 12.96 11.70
C HIS A 446 41.71 13.68 10.51
N LEU A 447 42.98 13.43 10.18
CA LEU A 447 43.61 14.14 9.06
C LEU A 447 43.03 13.67 7.71
N LYS A 448 43.17 14.50 6.67
CA LYS A 448 42.69 14.18 5.31
C LYS A 448 43.16 12.81 4.85
N ALA A 449 42.23 11.88 4.63
CA ALA A 449 42.51 10.55 4.11
C ALA A 449 42.96 10.54 2.63
N MET A 450 43.39 9.36 2.17
CA MET A 450 43.80 9.02 0.80
C MET A 450 45.17 9.55 0.36
N SER A 451 45.79 8.84 -0.57
CA SER A 451 47.09 9.19 -1.17
C SER A 451 47.00 10.32 -2.20
N GLY A 452 48.17 10.84 -2.60
CA GLY A 452 48.33 11.77 -3.71
C GLY A 452 48.55 13.20 -3.24
N ALA A 453 49.30 13.95 -4.05
CA ALA A 453 49.86 15.27 -3.70
C ALA A 453 48.83 16.27 -3.14
N THR A 454 47.61 16.30 -3.67
CA THR A 454 46.56 17.20 -3.17
C THR A 454 46.11 16.82 -1.76
N ASN A 455 45.93 15.53 -1.46
CA ASN A 455 45.50 15.08 -0.14
C ASN A 455 46.64 15.20 0.87
N GLU A 456 47.87 14.86 0.46
CA GLU A 456 49.09 15.07 1.25
C GLU A 456 49.26 16.54 1.66
N GLN A 457 49.11 17.48 0.72
CA GLN A 457 49.21 18.91 1.04
C GLN A 457 48.14 19.39 2.03
N ARG A 458 46.93 18.83 1.96
CA ARG A 458 45.85 19.16 2.91
C ARG A 458 46.19 18.65 4.30
N ARG A 459 46.70 17.42 4.43
CA ARG A 459 47.20 16.91 5.71
C ARG A 459 48.31 17.77 6.28
N GLU A 460 49.21 18.29 5.45
CA GLU A 460 50.27 19.20 5.89
C GLU A 460 49.69 20.50 6.49
N TRP A 461 48.71 21.14 5.84
CA TRP A 461 48.08 22.34 6.38
C TRP A 461 47.26 22.06 7.64
N GLU A 462 46.57 20.92 7.69
CA GLU A 462 45.83 20.50 8.87
C GLU A 462 46.76 20.23 10.06
N GLN A 463 47.88 19.55 9.84
CA GLN A 463 48.85 19.22 10.87
C GLN A 463 49.64 20.44 11.36
N GLU A 464 50.11 21.30 10.44
CA GLU A 464 50.68 22.61 10.79
C GLU A 464 49.67 23.40 11.63
N GLY A 465 48.42 23.44 11.15
CA GLY A 465 47.38 24.22 11.77
C GLY A 465 47.01 23.76 13.17
N ILE A 466 46.89 22.45 13.41
CA ILE A 466 46.56 21.94 14.74
C ILE A 466 47.75 22.10 15.70
N ILE A 467 48.99 22.00 15.22
CA ILE A 467 50.19 22.34 16.02
C ILE A 467 50.12 23.81 16.46
N ASN A 468 49.84 24.72 15.54
CA ASN A 468 49.71 26.14 15.85
C ASN A 468 48.53 26.45 16.76
N TYR A 469 47.42 25.73 16.62
CA TYR A 469 46.31 25.80 17.57
C TYR A 469 46.78 25.42 18.99
N MET A 470 47.48 24.29 19.13
CA MET A 470 48.04 23.82 20.41
C MET A 470 49.08 24.79 21.00
N ASP A 471 49.88 25.44 20.16
CA ASP A 471 50.81 26.49 20.60
C ASP A 471 50.05 27.74 21.09
N ASN A 472 48.94 28.11 20.45
CA ASN A 472 48.12 29.25 20.88
C ASN A 472 47.41 29.01 22.22
N LEU A 473 47.19 27.76 22.63
CA LEU A 473 46.73 27.42 23.97
C LEU A 473 47.80 27.69 25.05
N GLY A 474 49.07 27.81 24.65
CA GLY A 474 50.21 28.06 25.53
C GLY A 474 50.78 26.78 26.15
N ASN A 475 51.60 26.95 27.18
CA ASN A 475 52.32 25.84 27.83
C ASN A 475 51.43 25.12 28.87
N ILE A 476 50.50 24.30 28.41
CA ILE A 476 49.52 23.55 29.20
C ILE A 476 49.60 22.04 28.93
N PRO A 477 49.01 21.15 29.76
CA PRO A 477 49.01 19.71 29.52
C PRO A 477 48.13 19.32 28.31
N ILE A 478 48.72 18.64 27.31
CA ILE A 478 48.01 18.23 26.09
C ILE A 478 48.27 16.75 25.78
N VAL A 479 47.20 16.05 25.42
CA VAL A 479 47.23 14.78 24.68
C VAL A 479 46.65 15.05 23.28
N TYR A 480 47.40 14.71 22.24
CA TYR A 480 47.01 14.84 20.83
C TYR A 480 46.87 13.45 20.22
N LEU A 481 45.72 13.13 19.63
CA LEU A 481 45.41 11.77 19.20
C LEU A 481 44.49 11.69 17.99
N GLY A 482 44.50 10.56 17.31
CA GLY A 482 43.57 10.25 16.23
C GLY A 482 44.20 9.48 15.07
N ASP A 483 43.44 9.36 13.98
CA ASP A 483 43.88 8.85 12.68
C ASP A 483 44.51 9.99 11.91
N LEU A 484 45.84 9.97 11.86
CA LEU A 484 46.64 11.02 11.25
C LEU A 484 46.93 10.73 9.77
N ASN A 485 46.45 9.61 9.23
CA ASN A 485 46.53 9.26 7.81
C ASN A 485 47.92 9.47 7.20
N SER A 486 48.98 9.27 8.00
CA SER A 486 50.37 9.60 7.68
C SER A 486 51.29 8.61 8.39
N PHE A 487 52.43 8.30 7.77
CA PHE A 487 53.43 7.45 8.38
C PHE A 487 54.33 8.25 9.32
N SER A 488 54.69 7.68 10.48
CA SER A 488 55.62 8.36 11.38
C SER A 488 57.06 8.24 10.86
N PRO A 489 57.82 9.34 10.82
CA PRO A 489 59.25 9.29 10.51
C PRO A 489 60.08 8.44 11.47
N GLU A 490 59.58 8.16 12.67
CA GLU A 490 60.22 7.30 13.67
C GLU A 490 60.00 5.81 13.39
N ASP A 491 59.02 5.48 12.54
CA ASP A 491 58.76 4.11 12.07
C ASP A 491 59.61 3.74 10.84
N TRP A 492 60.36 4.71 10.31
CA TRP A 492 61.21 4.53 9.14
C TRP A 492 62.23 3.42 9.35
N ASN A 493 62.32 2.52 8.37
CA ASN A 493 63.21 1.35 8.37
C ASN A 493 62.82 0.24 9.37
N LEU A 494 61.73 0.40 10.14
CA LEU A 494 61.06 -0.70 10.83
C LEU A 494 60.07 -1.39 9.89
N ASN A 495 59.38 -0.60 9.06
CA ASN A 495 58.46 -1.08 8.04
C ASN A 495 58.87 -0.56 6.65
N THR A 496 59.07 -1.46 5.69
CA THR A 496 59.49 -1.10 4.32
C THR A 496 58.33 -1.00 3.32
N LEU A 497 57.10 -1.22 3.76
CA LEU A 497 55.90 -1.29 2.90
C LEU A 497 55.08 0.02 2.87
N GLN A 498 55.56 1.06 3.57
CA GLN A 498 54.94 2.37 3.69
C GLN A 498 54.93 3.13 2.34
N ILE A 499 53.81 3.05 1.61
CA ILE A 499 53.62 3.69 0.30
C ILE A 499 52.30 4.47 0.30
N GLY A 500 52.33 5.72 -0.20
CA GLY A 500 51.12 6.46 -0.60
C GLY A 500 50.61 7.51 0.38
N LEU A 501 50.81 7.37 1.68
CA LEU A 501 50.36 8.38 2.66
C LEU A 501 51.41 9.46 2.97
N GLY A 502 52.70 9.13 2.84
CA GLY A 502 53.81 10.05 3.12
C GLY A 502 54.06 10.25 4.63
N TYR A 503 55.12 10.97 4.97
CA TYR A 503 55.55 11.21 6.37
C TYR A 503 55.48 12.68 6.79
N ASN A 504 55.30 13.59 5.84
CA ASN A 504 55.50 15.03 6.03
C ASN A 504 54.74 15.61 7.24
N PRO A 505 53.45 15.30 7.46
CA PRO A 505 52.74 15.79 8.63
C PRO A 505 53.42 15.40 9.95
N LEU A 506 53.81 14.13 10.10
CA LEU A 506 54.41 13.63 11.35
C LEU A 506 55.87 14.01 11.52
N CYS A 507 56.56 14.44 10.46
CA CYS A 507 57.84 15.14 10.59
C CYS A 507 57.72 16.44 11.40
N MET A 508 56.55 17.08 11.44
CA MET A 508 56.32 18.28 12.25
C MET A 508 56.24 17.95 13.76
N MET A 509 55.87 16.71 14.10
CA MET A 509 55.79 16.24 15.49
C MET A 509 57.15 15.84 16.06
N VAL A 510 58.15 15.63 15.20
CA VAL A 510 59.51 15.27 15.61
C VAL A 510 60.41 16.48 15.41
N SER A 511 60.94 17.05 16.50
CA SER A 511 61.87 18.19 16.41
C SER A 511 62.97 18.10 17.47
N PRO A 512 64.26 18.25 17.09
CA PRO A 512 64.75 18.43 15.72
C PRO A 512 64.73 17.13 14.90
N TYR A 513 64.34 17.20 13.62
CA TYR A 513 64.34 16.07 12.68
C TYR A 513 65.24 16.33 11.48
N ASN A 514 66.02 15.33 11.04
CA ASN A 514 67.00 15.51 9.96
C ASN A 514 67.20 14.30 9.03
N ASN A 515 66.26 13.36 8.97
CA ASN A 515 66.39 12.21 8.07
C ASN A 515 65.80 12.53 6.68
N PRO A 516 66.62 12.64 5.62
CA PRO A 516 66.15 12.97 4.28
C PRO A 516 65.41 11.82 3.57
N ALA A 517 65.37 10.61 4.16
CA ALA A 517 64.77 9.44 3.52
C ALA A 517 63.24 9.34 3.70
N THR A 518 62.68 10.04 4.68
CA THR A 518 61.25 10.11 5.01
C THR A 518 60.58 11.39 4.51
N GLY A 519 61.34 12.40 4.11
CA GLY A 519 60.77 13.67 3.66
C GLY A 519 61.78 14.83 3.73
N GLY A 520 61.24 16.05 3.53
CA GLY A 520 61.97 17.30 3.77
C GLY A 520 62.10 17.61 5.27
N ASP A 521 62.93 18.60 5.61
CA ASP A 521 62.99 19.14 6.97
C ASP A 521 61.76 20.05 7.20
N PHE A 522 60.78 19.54 7.96
CA PHE A 522 59.55 20.25 8.34
C PHE A 522 59.67 20.95 9.70
N SER A 523 60.86 21.02 10.30
CA SER A 523 61.07 21.60 11.64
C SER A 523 60.63 23.05 11.79
N THR A 524 60.49 23.79 10.69
CA THR A 524 59.97 25.17 10.70
C THR A 524 58.48 25.23 11.08
N TYR A 525 57.72 24.14 10.85
CA TYR A 525 56.30 24.01 11.17
C TYR A 525 56.06 23.20 12.46
N SER A 526 57.13 22.80 13.14
CA SER A 526 57.04 22.13 14.43
C SER A 526 56.66 23.10 15.53
N SER A 527 56.05 22.57 16.59
CA SER A 527 55.69 23.34 17.78
C SER A 527 56.89 24.11 18.35
N ALA A 528 56.65 25.37 18.68
CA ALA A 528 57.63 26.24 19.35
C ALA A 528 57.53 26.16 20.88
N ILE A 529 56.46 25.56 21.42
CA ILE A 529 56.13 25.53 22.84
C ILE A 529 56.23 24.12 23.41
N HIS A 530 55.72 23.14 22.68
CA HIS A 530 55.53 21.77 23.13
C HIS A 530 56.60 20.84 22.59
N SER A 531 57.07 19.95 23.46
CA SER A 531 57.89 18.80 23.09
C SER A 531 56.99 17.57 23.10
N TRP A 532 56.86 16.94 21.94
CA TRP A 532 55.96 15.81 21.76
C TRP A 532 56.65 14.47 22.00
N THR A 533 55.91 13.51 22.52
CA THR A 533 56.31 12.12 22.73
C THR A 533 55.29 11.22 22.08
N ASP A 534 55.70 10.47 21.07
CA ASP A 534 54.93 9.36 20.50
C ASP A 534 54.86 8.24 21.54
N VAL A 535 53.69 8.01 22.14
CA VAL A 535 53.59 7.13 23.31
C VAL A 535 53.89 5.68 22.93
N TYR A 536 53.35 5.22 21.80
CA TYR A 536 53.52 3.84 21.37
C TYR A 536 54.96 3.57 20.97
N ARG A 537 55.57 4.43 20.14
CA ARG A 537 56.95 4.25 19.67
C ARG A 537 57.95 4.32 20.83
N THR A 538 57.70 5.18 21.81
CA THR A 538 58.56 5.30 23.01
C THR A 538 58.55 4.02 23.84
N LEU A 539 57.38 3.41 24.03
CA LEU A 539 57.22 2.21 24.88
C LEU A 539 57.53 0.91 24.12
N ASN A 540 57.32 0.89 22.79
CA ASN A 540 57.47 -0.28 21.93
C ASN A 540 58.44 -0.02 20.76
N PRO A 541 59.73 0.28 21.02
CA PRO A 541 60.65 0.81 20.00
C PRO A 541 60.96 -0.14 18.84
N ALA A 542 60.73 -1.45 19.00
CA ALA A 542 60.98 -2.45 17.97
C ALA A 542 59.71 -3.02 17.32
N ASP A 543 58.53 -2.71 17.86
CA ASP A 543 57.26 -3.19 17.33
C ASP A 543 56.81 -2.28 16.17
N TRP A 544 56.16 -2.87 15.18
CA TRP A 544 55.58 -2.15 14.05
C TRP A 544 54.36 -1.36 14.48
N GLY A 545 53.59 -1.86 15.46
CA GLY A 545 52.39 -1.18 15.97
C GLY A 545 51.36 -0.90 14.90
N ILE A 546 51.07 -1.90 14.05
CA ILE A 546 50.11 -1.74 12.95
C ILE A 546 48.77 -1.29 13.53
N THR A 547 48.24 -0.19 13.01
CA THR A 547 46.89 0.28 13.36
C THR A 547 45.95 0.23 12.18
N ASN A 548 46.46 0.15 10.95
CA ASN A 548 45.64 -0.15 9.78
C ASN A 548 46.27 -1.29 8.97
N PRO A 549 45.69 -2.51 8.98
CA PRO A 549 46.19 -3.66 8.24
C PRO A 549 46.23 -3.47 6.72
N SER A 550 45.42 -2.57 6.14
CA SER A 550 45.45 -2.31 4.69
C SER A 550 46.73 -1.58 4.26
N TRP A 551 47.29 -0.77 5.16
CA TRP A 551 48.59 -0.11 4.97
C TRP A 551 49.75 -0.91 5.56
N ASP A 552 49.46 -2.00 6.27
CA ASP A 552 50.40 -2.79 7.06
C ASP A 552 51.26 -1.90 7.97
N SER A 553 50.70 -0.80 8.49
CA SER A 553 51.45 0.25 9.19
C SER A 553 50.61 0.94 10.26
N ARG A 554 51.29 1.68 11.14
CA ARG A 554 50.68 2.64 12.05
C ARG A 554 50.33 3.94 11.33
N ILE A 555 49.08 4.36 11.48
CA ILE A 555 48.57 5.67 11.04
C ILE A 555 47.70 6.35 12.11
N ASP A 556 47.38 5.63 13.18
CA ASP A 556 46.67 6.12 14.36
C ASP A 556 47.70 6.34 15.48
N PHE A 557 47.61 7.49 16.15
CA PHE A 557 48.63 7.92 17.10
C PHE A 557 48.03 8.51 18.36
N ILE A 558 48.80 8.39 19.44
CA ILE A 558 48.65 9.19 20.64
C ILE A 558 50.00 9.85 20.90
N TYR A 559 50.01 11.17 20.91
CA TYR A 559 51.12 12.01 21.31
C TYR A 559 50.79 12.69 22.63
N VAL A 560 51.78 12.78 23.50
CA VAL A 560 51.67 13.61 24.70
C VAL A 560 52.77 14.64 24.74
N ASN A 561 52.49 15.80 25.31
CA ASN A 561 53.51 16.81 25.50
C ASN A 561 54.31 16.60 26.80
N GLN A 562 55.26 17.51 27.05
CA GLN A 562 56.21 17.47 28.17
C GLN A 562 55.60 17.25 29.56
N PHE A 563 54.30 17.52 29.75
CA PHE A 563 53.63 17.31 31.03
C PHE A 563 53.34 15.83 31.32
N PHE A 564 53.18 15.00 30.29
CA PHE A 564 52.88 13.57 30.44
C PHE A 564 53.97 12.63 29.92
N SER A 565 55.00 13.11 29.22
CA SER A 565 56.04 12.25 28.63
C SER A 565 56.70 11.27 29.62
N SER A 566 56.86 11.69 30.89
CA SER A 566 57.44 10.86 31.95
C SER A 566 56.42 10.01 32.72
N LYS A 567 55.14 10.13 32.37
CA LYS A 567 53.99 9.55 33.06
C LYS A 567 53.36 8.37 32.30
N ILE A 568 53.78 8.12 31.05
CA ILE A 568 53.29 7.00 30.26
C ILE A 568 53.79 5.66 30.85
N ILE A 569 52.90 4.68 30.98
CA ILE A 569 53.19 3.39 31.64
C ILE A 569 53.28 2.27 30.61
N ASN A 570 52.23 2.12 29.81
CA ASN A 570 52.09 1.07 28.81
C ASN A 570 51.25 1.60 27.64
N SER A 571 51.47 1.08 26.44
CA SER A 571 50.70 1.41 25.25
C SER A 571 50.62 0.19 24.35
N THR A 572 49.43 -0.06 23.83
CA THR A 572 49.11 -1.22 22.98
C THR A 572 48.39 -0.78 21.70
N THR A 573 48.40 -1.67 20.72
CA THR A 573 47.69 -1.51 19.44
C THR A 573 47.05 -2.84 19.05
N GLY A 574 45.72 -2.88 18.92
CA GLY A 574 45.00 -4.07 18.43
C GLY A 574 45.27 -5.36 19.18
N ASP A 575 45.49 -5.29 20.51
CA ASP A 575 45.80 -6.43 21.36
C ASP A 575 44.56 -7.17 21.88
N THR A 576 43.38 -6.63 21.62
CA THR A 576 42.09 -7.25 21.93
C THR A 576 41.81 -8.49 21.05
N ALA A 577 41.04 -9.43 21.58
CA ALA A 577 40.71 -10.67 20.87
C ALA A 577 39.88 -10.39 19.60
N HIS A 578 39.13 -9.28 19.60
CA HIS A 578 38.25 -8.88 18.51
C HIS A 578 38.81 -7.73 17.66
N ALA A 579 40.09 -7.36 17.82
CA ALA A 579 40.70 -6.25 17.06
C ALA A 579 40.46 -6.36 15.54
N SER A 580 40.67 -7.55 14.96
CA SER A 580 40.52 -7.79 13.51
C SER A 580 39.09 -7.82 12.98
N THR A 581 38.09 -7.92 13.86
CA THR A 581 36.67 -7.90 13.51
C THR A 581 35.96 -6.67 14.08
N GLY A 582 36.70 -5.79 14.76
CA GLY A 582 36.20 -4.55 15.32
C GLY A 582 36.14 -3.43 14.28
N SER A 583 37.19 -3.23 13.49
CA SER A 583 37.24 -2.23 12.43
C SER A 583 38.34 -2.60 11.43
N ASP A 584 38.44 -1.87 10.31
CA ASP A 584 39.63 -1.91 9.46
C ASP A 584 40.80 -1.09 10.05
N HIS A 585 40.57 -0.44 11.19
CA HIS A 585 41.60 0.06 12.09
C HIS A 585 41.66 -0.75 13.40
N PHE A 586 42.80 -0.71 14.07
CA PHE A 586 42.97 -1.18 15.44
C PHE A 586 43.01 0.02 16.38
N SER A 587 42.47 -0.16 17.60
CA SER A 587 42.63 0.79 18.69
C SER A 587 44.11 1.04 18.99
N VAL A 588 44.41 2.26 19.43
CA VAL A 588 45.67 2.60 20.10
C VAL A 588 45.32 3.12 21.48
N ASP A 589 46.00 2.64 22.50
CA ASP A 589 45.76 3.09 23.87
C ASP A 589 47.06 3.37 24.63
N VAL A 590 46.92 4.09 25.74
CA VAL A 590 48.00 4.36 26.68
C VAL A 590 47.46 4.45 28.11
N PHE A 591 48.20 3.89 29.06
CA PHE A 591 48.04 4.18 30.48
C PHE A 591 48.96 5.33 30.90
N ILE A 592 48.42 6.31 31.61
CA ILE A 592 49.15 7.48 32.13
C ILE A 592 48.95 7.57 33.64
N ASP A 593 50.05 7.80 34.38
CA ASP A 593 50.08 7.98 35.84
C ASP A 593 50.35 9.46 36.23
N LEU A 594 49.35 10.13 36.77
CA LEU A 594 49.45 11.53 37.19
C LEU A 594 50.15 11.72 38.55
N GLY A 595 50.35 10.66 39.35
CA GLY A 595 50.85 10.73 40.73
C GLY A 595 52.16 10.01 40.98
#